data_AF-A0A522XAV6-F1
#
_entry.id   AF-A0A522XAV6-F1
#
_cell.length_a   1.000
_cell.length_b   1.000
_cell.length_c   1.000
_cell.angle_alpha   90.00
_cell.angle_beta   90.00
_cell.angle_gamma   90.00
#
_symmetry.space_group_name_H-M   'P 1'
#
loop_
_entity.id
_entity.type
_entity.pdbx_description
1 polymer ?
#
loop_
_entity_poly.entity_id
_entity_poly.type
_entity_poly.pdbx_seq_one_letter_code
_entity_poly.pdbx_strand_id
1 'polypeptide(L)'
;TLDFPVEDAVGKPAPEARPAEIDFADINLNFDTVAAPAEPAPENRGENWHEVATKLDLARAYQEMGDATGAREILEEVLREGDTGQREAAQFILDQLG
;
A
#
# COMPACT_ATOMS: atom_id res chain seq x y z
N THR A 1 9.06 -66.12 26.10
CA THR A 1 9.53 -64.82 26.60
C THR A 1 9.26 -63.77 25.57
N LEU A 2 8.20 -63.00 25.86
CA LEU A 2 7.85 -61.66 25.40
C LEU A 2 7.51 -61.47 23.91
N ASP A 3 6.28 -61.89 23.61
CA ASP A 3 5.35 -61.25 22.66
C ASP A 3 5.01 -59.84 23.18
N PHE A 4 5.25 -58.80 22.37
CA PHE A 4 4.89 -57.42 22.70
C PHE A 4 3.76 -56.94 21.79
N PRO A 5 2.58 -56.60 22.34
CA PRO A 5 1.50 -56.00 21.58
C PRO A 5 1.85 -54.53 21.35
N VAL A 6 1.84 -54.07 20.09
CA VAL A 6 1.82 -52.63 19.82
C VAL A 6 0.35 -52.23 19.71
N GLU A 7 -0.18 -51.72 20.82
CA GLU A 7 -1.46 -51.04 20.86
C GLU A 7 -1.31 -49.66 20.22
N ASP A 8 -2.15 -49.46 19.21
CA ASP A 8 -2.87 -48.25 18.84
C ASP A 8 -2.41 -46.93 19.51
N ALA A 9 -1.78 -46.08 18.71
CA ALA A 9 -1.82 -44.65 18.90
C ALA A 9 -2.44 -44.03 17.64
N VAL A 10 -3.77 -44.00 17.59
CA VAL A 10 -4.55 -43.17 16.67
C VAL A 10 -4.08 -41.72 16.81
N GLY A 11 -3.22 -41.30 15.87
CA GLY A 11 -2.91 -39.91 15.62
C GLY A 11 -4.15 -39.23 15.08
N LYS A 12 -4.65 -38.21 15.79
CA LYS A 12 -5.68 -37.27 15.33
C LYS A 12 -5.46 -36.91 13.85
N PRO A 13 -6.50 -36.90 13.00
CA PRO A 13 -6.37 -36.45 11.63
C PRO A 13 -6.01 -34.96 11.62
N ALA A 14 -4.82 -34.64 11.11
CA ALA A 14 -4.48 -33.28 10.73
C ALA A 14 -5.39 -32.87 9.55
N PRO A 15 -5.92 -31.65 9.52
CA PRO A 15 -6.69 -31.18 8.37
C PRO A 15 -5.76 -31.14 7.16
N GLU A 16 -6.07 -31.97 6.16
CA GLU A 16 -5.42 -31.97 4.85
C GLU A 16 -5.57 -30.58 4.23
N ALA A 17 -4.45 -29.88 4.06
CA ALA A 17 -4.38 -28.68 3.25
C ALA A 17 -4.66 -29.10 1.80
N ARG A 18 -5.90 -28.93 1.37
CA ARG A 18 -6.28 -29.04 -0.04
C ARG A 18 -5.57 -27.91 -0.78
N PRO A 19 -4.77 -28.18 -1.83
CA PRO A 19 -4.34 -27.09 -2.71
C PRO A 19 -5.61 -26.46 -3.29
N ALA A 20 -5.70 -25.13 -3.25
CA ALA A 20 -6.78 -24.42 -3.92
C ALA A 20 -6.68 -24.72 -5.42
N GLU A 21 -7.56 -25.58 -5.91
CA GLU A 21 -7.77 -25.76 -7.34
C GLU A 21 -8.40 -24.47 -7.85
N ILE A 22 -7.56 -23.59 -8.39
CA ILE A 22 -8.04 -22.45 -9.16
C ILE A 22 -8.60 -23.04 -10.46
N ASP A 23 -9.92 -23.17 -10.52
CA ASP A 23 -10.62 -23.54 -11.74
C ASP A 23 -10.69 -22.33 -12.67
N PHE A 24 -9.81 -22.32 -13.68
CA PHE A 24 -9.76 -21.26 -14.69
C PHE A 24 -10.96 -21.31 -15.66
N ALA A 25 -11.79 -22.37 -15.62
CA ALA A 25 -13.02 -22.44 -16.43
C ALA A 25 -14.14 -21.54 -15.89
N ASP A 26 -14.06 -21.12 -14.63
CA ASP A 26 -14.99 -20.16 -14.00
C ASP A 26 -14.55 -18.70 -14.17
N ILE A 27 -13.37 -18.44 -14.74
CA ILE A 27 -12.95 -17.07 -15.08
C ILE A 27 -13.71 -16.63 -16.32
N ASN A 28 -14.91 -16.12 -16.11
CA ASN A 28 -15.69 -15.44 -17.12
C ASN A 28 -14.96 -14.11 -17.44
N LEU A 29 -14.22 -14.07 -18.56
CA LEU A 29 -13.46 -12.92 -19.06
C LEU A 29 -14.41 -11.82 -19.61
N ASN A 30 -15.37 -11.40 -18.79
CA ASN A 30 -16.14 -10.21 -19.06
C ASN A 30 -15.32 -8.99 -18.65
N PHE A 31 -14.51 -8.49 -19.57
CA PHE A 31 -13.63 -7.32 -19.40
C PHE A 31 -14.38 -5.99 -19.22
N ASP A 32 -15.72 -6.03 -19.17
CA ASP A 32 -16.62 -4.89 -19.00
C ASP A 32 -17.35 -4.88 -17.63
N THR A 33 -17.10 -5.87 -16.76
CA THR A 33 -17.68 -5.89 -15.40
C THR A 33 -16.70 -6.49 -14.39
N VAL A 34 -15.59 -5.78 -14.20
CA VAL A 34 -15.06 -5.61 -12.84
C VAL A 34 -15.82 -4.43 -12.26
N ALA A 35 -17.05 -4.67 -11.83
CA ALA A 35 -17.70 -3.78 -10.88
C ALA A 35 -16.90 -3.92 -9.59
N ALA A 36 -15.84 -3.13 -9.46
CA ALA A 36 -15.26 -2.84 -8.17
C ALA A 36 -16.42 -2.50 -7.22
N PRO A 37 -16.44 -3.00 -5.97
CA PRO A 37 -17.37 -2.44 -5.00
C PRO A 37 -17.18 -0.93 -5.07
N ALA A 38 -18.27 -0.20 -5.34
CA ALA A 38 -18.24 1.24 -5.41
C ALA A 38 -17.75 1.73 -4.05
N GLU A 39 -16.44 1.93 -3.95
CA GLU A 39 -15.83 2.69 -2.88
C GLU A 39 -16.55 4.04 -2.90
N PRO A 40 -17.03 4.54 -1.75
CA PRO A 40 -17.61 5.86 -1.70
C PRO A 40 -16.58 6.81 -2.28
N ALA A 41 -16.91 7.45 -3.41
CA ALA A 41 -16.04 8.38 -4.09
C ALA A 41 -15.43 9.33 -3.03
N PRO A 42 -14.10 9.41 -2.92
CA PRO A 42 -13.52 10.31 -1.96
C PRO A 42 -13.99 11.71 -2.32
N GLU A 43 -14.58 12.37 -1.34
CA GLU A 43 -14.83 13.79 -1.38
C GLU A 43 -13.55 14.45 -1.92
N ASN A 44 -13.63 15.13 -3.06
CA ASN A 44 -12.50 15.61 -3.87
C ASN A 44 -11.42 16.42 -3.09
N ARG A 45 -11.73 16.84 -1.85
CA ARG A 45 -10.80 17.47 -0.91
C ARG A 45 -9.83 16.49 -0.23
N GLY A 46 -10.28 15.27 0.05
CA GLY A 46 -9.47 14.22 0.67
C GLY A 46 -8.38 13.73 -0.27
N GLU A 47 -8.69 13.56 -1.56
CA GLU A 47 -7.72 13.06 -2.55
C GLU A 47 -6.53 14.01 -2.72
N ASN A 48 -6.79 15.31 -2.91
CA ASN A 48 -5.73 16.32 -3.00
C ASN A 48 -4.87 16.38 -1.72
N TRP A 49 -5.49 16.21 -0.55
CA TRP A 49 -4.74 16.19 0.72
C TRP A 49 -3.77 15.01 0.79
N HIS A 50 -4.23 13.80 0.42
CA HIS A 50 -3.38 12.60 0.39
C HIS A 50 -2.29 12.68 -0.67
N GLU A 51 -2.60 13.22 -1.84
CA GLU A 51 -1.63 13.43 -2.91
C GLU A 51 -0.51 14.38 -2.44
N VAL A 52 -0.87 15.52 -1.87
CA VAL A 52 0.12 16.48 -1.37
C VAL A 52 0.93 15.91 -0.20
N ALA A 53 0.31 15.12 0.68
CA ALA A 53 1.04 14.42 1.75
C ALA A 53 2.09 13.46 1.17
N THR A 54 1.72 12.72 0.12
CA THR A 54 2.64 11.82 -0.60
C THR A 54 3.79 12.60 -1.27
N LYS A 55 3.50 13.76 -1.87
CA LYS A 55 4.50 14.66 -2.45
C LYS A 55 5.49 15.16 -1.37
N LEU A 56 5.01 15.53 -0.19
CA LEU A 56 5.88 15.94 0.94
C LEU A 56 6.83 14.80 1.37
N ASP A 57 6.33 13.58 1.47
CA ASP A 57 7.16 12.43 1.86
C ASP A 57 8.18 12.09 0.77
N LEU A 58 7.79 12.21 -0.51
CA LEU A 58 8.71 12.03 -1.63
C LEU A 58 9.82 13.09 -1.64
N ALA A 59 9.49 14.37 -1.43
CA ALA A 59 10.47 15.45 -1.34
C ALA A 59 11.49 15.23 -0.22
N ARG A 60 11.05 14.71 0.94
CA ARG A 60 11.96 14.32 2.03
C ARG A 60 12.91 13.21 1.62
N ALA A 61 12.42 12.19 0.92
CA ALA A 61 13.27 11.12 0.41
C ALA A 61 14.33 11.67 -0.57
N TYR A 62 13.95 12.57 -1.48
CA TYR A 62 14.91 13.24 -2.38
C TYR A 62 15.95 14.07 -1.62
N GLN A 63 15.54 14.82 -0.59
CA GLN A 63 16.47 15.54 0.29
C GLN A 63 17.46 14.58 0.98
N GLU A 64 16.98 13.48 1.54
CA GLU A 64 17.82 12.48 2.22
C GLU A 64 18.80 11.80 1.26
N MET A 65 18.41 11.64 -0.01
CA MET A 65 19.28 11.16 -1.08
C MET A 65 20.29 12.21 -1.59
N GLY A 66 20.19 13.45 -1.12
CA GLY A 66 21.04 14.57 -1.55
C GLY A 66 20.64 15.21 -2.88
N ASP A 67 19.47 14.85 -3.41
CA ASP A 67 18.91 15.46 -4.62
C ASP A 67 18.04 16.68 -4.25
N ALA A 68 18.73 17.78 -3.96
CA ALA A 68 18.09 19.05 -3.60
C ALA A 68 17.24 19.63 -4.74
N THR A 69 17.60 19.36 -6.01
CA THR A 69 16.85 19.85 -7.17
C THR A 69 15.51 19.15 -7.27
N GLY A 70 15.50 17.81 -7.24
CA GLY A 70 14.26 17.02 -7.28
C GLY A 70 13.36 17.30 -6.07
N ALA A 71 13.93 17.42 -4.87
CA ALA A 71 13.18 17.80 -3.68
C ALA A 71 12.52 19.19 -3.85
N ARG A 72 13.26 20.18 -4.36
CA ARG A 72 12.73 21.54 -4.56
C ARG A 72 11.57 21.58 -5.56
N GLU A 73 11.68 20.88 -6.69
CA GLU A 73 10.60 20.82 -7.69
C GLU A 73 9.30 20.28 -7.09
N ILE A 74 9.38 19.21 -6.30
CA ILE A 74 8.20 18.62 -5.64
C ILE A 74 7.64 19.55 -4.56
N LEU A 75 8.50 20.23 -3.80
CA LEU A 75 8.07 21.18 -2.76
C LEU A 75 7.36 22.40 -3.35
N GLU A 76 7.77 22.88 -4.53
CA GLU A 76 7.05 23.95 -5.24
C GLU A 76 5.64 23.54 -5.66
N GLU A 77 5.43 22.27 -6.01
CA GLU A 77 4.11 21.69 -6.28
C GLU A 77 3.25 21.65 -5.01
N VAL A 78 3.82 21.18 -3.89
CA VAL A 78 3.17 21.21 -2.57
C VAL A 78 2.77 22.64 -2.17
N LEU A 79 3.62 23.64 -2.44
CA LEU A 79 3.31 25.04 -2.13
C LEU A 79 2.08 25.56 -2.90
N ARG A 80 1.87 25.06 -4.12
CA ARG A 80 0.72 25.45 -4.96
C ARG A 80 -0.55 24.71 -4.59
N GLU A 81 -0.46 23.43 -4.29
CA GLU A 81 -1.60 22.52 -4.19
C GLU A 81 -2.03 22.24 -2.75
N GLY A 82 -1.09 22.30 -1.81
CA GLY A 82 -1.33 21.97 -0.41
C GLY A 82 -2.20 22.96 0.34
N ASP A 83 -2.68 22.54 1.49
CA ASP A 83 -3.28 23.42 2.49
C ASP A 83 -2.22 24.21 3.27
N THR A 84 -2.65 25.07 4.20
CA THR A 84 -1.76 25.92 5.00
C THR A 84 -0.67 25.12 5.72
N GLY A 85 -1.02 23.98 6.35
CA GLY A 85 -0.05 23.18 7.09
C GLY A 85 0.93 22.46 6.17
N GLN A 86 0.46 21.97 5.03
CA GLN A 86 1.31 21.34 4.02
C GLN A 86 2.28 22.33 3.38
N ARG A 87 1.82 23.56 3.12
CA ARG A 87 2.66 24.64 2.60
C ARG A 87 3.73 25.08 3.60
N GLU A 88 3.38 25.20 4.87
CA GLU A 88 4.35 25.52 5.93
C GLU A 88 5.42 24.44 6.05
N ALA A 89 5.02 23.16 6.01
CA ALA A 89 5.95 22.04 6.01
C ALA A 89 6.88 22.08 4.78
N ALA A 90 6.34 22.36 3.59
CA ALA A 90 7.16 22.48 2.38
C ALA A 90 8.16 23.64 2.47
N GLN A 91 7.73 24.79 2.99
CA GLN A 91 8.59 25.95 3.18
C GLN A 91 9.72 25.68 4.16
N PHE A 92 9.44 24.93 5.24
CA PHE A 92 10.46 24.50 6.19
C PHE A 92 11.53 23.63 5.53
N ILE A 93 11.12 22.64 4.73
CA ILE A 93 12.06 21.76 4.02
C ILE A 93 12.88 22.57 3.00
N LEU A 94 12.25 23.49 2.26
CA LEU A 94 12.95 24.38 1.32
C LEU A 94 14.03 25.23 1.98
N ASP A 95 13.81 25.69 3.20
CA ASP A 95 14.80 26.44 4.00
C ASP A 95 16.01 25.56 4.36
N GLN A 96 15.77 24.27 4.66
CA GLN A 96 16.84 23.31 4.94
C GLN A 96 17.68 22.94 3.71
N LEU A 97 17.12 23.07 2.50
CA LEU A 97 17.82 22.87 1.23
C LEU A 97 18.69 24.08 0.81
N GLY A 98 18.67 25.17 1.60
CA GLY A 98 19.39 26.42 1.37
C GLY A 98 20.84 26.39 1.85
#